data_AF-A0A7C5THZ8-F1
#
_entry.id   AF-A0A7C5THZ8-F1
#
_cell.length_a   1.000
_cell.length_b   1.000
_cell.length_c   1.000
_cell.angle_alpha   90.00
_cell.angle_beta   90.00
_cell.angle_gamma   90.00
#
_symmetry.space_group_name_H-M   'P 1'
#
loop_
_entity.id
_entity.type
_entity.pdbx_description
1 polymer ?
#
loop_
_entity_poly.entity_id
_entity_poly.type
_entity_poly.pdbx_seq_one_letter_code
_entity_poly.pdbx_strand_id
1 'polypeptide(L)'
;MQSIDKNSIIKALKNFRFIIVDNTNEGIVLDHLRNVGIVNLFQIHRVKNYTIIELNTTSCERECNSYCLDNNGRRTEECHSLCVATCIDERMEHIVKKLS
;
A
#
# COMPACT_ATOMS: atom_id res chain seq x y z
N MET A 1 22.69 -15.75 2.06
CA MET A 1 21.36 -15.14 1.84
C MET A 1 21.28 -13.90 2.71
N GLN A 2 21.19 -12.70 2.13
CA GLN A 2 20.86 -11.51 2.92
C GLN A 2 19.40 -11.64 3.33
N SER A 3 19.12 -11.73 4.62
CA SER A 3 17.75 -11.77 5.12
C SER A 3 17.13 -10.39 4.94
N ILE A 4 16.03 -10.29 4.20
CA ILE A 4 15.19 -9.09 4.22
C ILE A 4 14.58 -9.03 5.62
N ASP A 5 15.00 -8.05 6.42
CA ASP A 5 14.48 -7.88 7.77
C ASP A 5 13.24 -6.97 7.79
N LYS A 6 12.48 -7.07 8.89
CA LYS A 6 11.29 -6.25 9.17
C LYS A 6 11.60 -4.74 9.05
N ASN A 7 12.78 -4.31 9.49
CA ASN A 7 13.17 -2.89 9.48
C ASN A 7 13.35 -2.35 8.06
N SER A 8 13.91 -3.16 7.15
CA SER A 8 14.06 -2.81 5.74
C SER A 8 12.70 -2.65 5.06
N ILE A 9 11.74 -3.53 5.39
CA ILE A 9 10.35 -3.44 4.92
C ILE A 9 9.70 -2.14 5.41
N ILE A 10 9.81 -1.83 6.70
CA ILE A 10 9.28 -0.58 7.28
C ILE A 10 9.88 0.64 6.57
N LYS A 11 11.20 0.66 6.39
CA LYS A 11 11.90 1.78 5.74
C LYS A 11 11.44 1.96 4.30
N ALA A 12 11.29 0.86 3.54
CA ALA A 12 10.80 0.91 2.17
C ALA A 12 9.38 1.50 2.11
N LEU A 13 8.45 1.01 2.94
CA LEU A 13 7.08 1.52 2.98
C LEU A 13 6.99 2.98 3.45
N LYS A 14 7.82 3.39 4.42
CA LYS A 14 7.90 4.78 4.91
C LYS A 14 8.44 5.76 3.86
N ASN A 15 9.33 5.34 2.98
CA ASN A 15 9.97 6.25 2.03
C ASN A 15 9.31 6.22 0.65
N PHE A 16 8.89 5.03 0.21
CA PHE A 16 8.48 4.80 -1.18
C PHE A 16 7.04 4.34 -1.31
N ARG A 17 6.37 3.93 -0.23
CA ARG A 17 4.98 3.41 -0.24
C ARG A 17 4.80 2.09 -0.99
N PHE A 18 5.89 1.50 -1.51
CA PHE A 18 5.93 0.18 -2.13
C PHE A 18 7.24 -0.53 -1.80
N ILE A 19 7.31 -1.81 -2.15
CA ILE A 19 8.49 -2.67 -2.00
C ILE A 19 8.74 -3.35 -3.34
N ILE A 20 9.99 -3.36 -3.79
CA ILE A 20 10.44 -4.17 -4.93
C ILE A 20 11.45 -5.17 -4.41
N VAL A 21 11.22 -6.45 -4.70
CA VAL A 21 12.13 -7.55 -4.33
C VAL A 21 12.30 -8.51 -5.48
N ASP A 22 13.42 -9.23 -5.53
CA ASP A 22 13.53 -10.41 -6.39
C ASP A 22 12.45 -11.45 -6.01
N ASN A 23 11.92 -12.17 -7.00
CA ASN A 23 10.87 -13.18 -6.80
C ASN A 23 11.27 -14.23 -5.74
N THR A 24 12.55 -14.53 -5.61
CA THR A 24 13.08 -15.50 -4.62
C THR A 24 12.86 -15.04 -3.18
N ASN A 25 12.72 -13.73 -2.95
CA ASN A 25 12.53 -13.13 -1.63
C ASN A 25 11.09 -12.71 -1.35
N GLU A 26 10.16 -12.87 -2.31
CA GLU A 26 8.75 -12.51 -2.16
C GLU A 26 8.14 -13.16 -0.91
N GLY A 27 8.36 -14.47 -0.72
CA GLY A 27 7.81 -15.22 0.41
C GLY A 27 8.18 -14.61 1.76
N ILE A 28 9.44 -14.17 1.91
CA ILE A 28 9.94 -13.55 3.15
C ILE A 28 9.17 -12.27 3.48
N VAL A 29 8.96 -11.41 2.48
CA VAL A 29 8.20 -10.16 2.67
C VAL A 29 6.75 -10.46 2.98
N LEU A 30 6.11 -11.36 2.21
CA LEU A 30 4.72 -11.70 2.43
C LEU A 30 4.48 -12.35 3.79
N ASP A 31 5.42 -13.13 4.30
CA ASP A 31 5.32 -13.73 5.63
C ASP A 31 5.39 -12.67 6.73
N HIS A 32 6.26 -11.66 6.61
CA HIS A 32 6.25 -10.51 7.52
C HIS A 32 4.90 -9.78 7.52
N LEU A 33 4.30 -9.55 6.34
CA LEU A 33 2.99 -8.90 6.21
C LEU A 33 1.83 -9.78 6.71
N ARG A 34 1.89 -11.09 6.49
CA ARG A 34 0.90 -12.07 6.99
C ARG A 34 0.93 -12.18 8.51
N ASN A 35 2.12 -12.23 9.10
CA ASN A 35 2.29 -12.40 10.54
C ASN A 35 1.69 -11.24 11.35
N VAL A 36 1.60 -10.05 10.76
CA VAL A 36 0.93 -8.89 11.38
C VAL A 36 -0.50 -8.64 10.84
N GLY A 37 -1.00 -9.53 9.99
CA GLY A 37 -2.38 -9.52 9.48
C GLY A 37 -2.71 -8.35 8.55
N ILE A 38 -1.76 -7.92 7.70
CA ILE A 38 -1.95 -6.80 6.77
C ILE A 38 -1.71 -7.16 5.30
N VAL A 39 -1.35 -8.40 4.97
CA VAL A 39 -1.02 -8.80 3.59
C VAL A 39 -2.15 -8.50 2.60
N ASN A 40 -3.40 -8.59 3.04
CA ASN A 40 -4.60 -8.32 2.24
C ASN A 40 -4.79 -6.84 1.89
N LEU A 41 -4.06 -5.93 2.54
CA LEU A 41 -4.05 -4.52 2.22
C LEU A 41 -3.15 -4.19 1.02
N PHE A 42 -2.36 -5.16 0.55
CA PHE A 42 -1.43 -4.98 -0.54
C PHE A 42 -1.90 -5.65 -1.82
N GLN A 43 -1.52 -5.07 -2.95
CA GLN A 43 -1.54 -5.69 -4.26
C GLN A 43 -0.11 -6.15 -4.62
N ILE A 44 -0.03 -7.25 -5.34
CA ILE A 44 1.23 -7.94 -5.65
C ILE A 44 1.32 -8.09 -7.16
N HIS A 45 2.30 -7.43 -7.77
CA HIS A 45 2.57 -7.50 -9.20
C HIS A 45 3.88 -8.24 -9.44
N ARG A 46 3.84 -9.30 -10.26
CA ARG A 46 5.03 -10.08 -10.60
C ARG A 46 5.47 -9.72 -12.02
N VAL A 47 6.67 -9.17 -12.15
CA VAL A 47 7.22 -8.67 -13.41
C VAL A 47 8.62 -9.24 -13.61
N LYS A 48 8.76 -10.18 -14.57
CA LYS A 48 10.02 -10.89 -14.85
C LYS A 48 10.56 -11.55 -13.58
N ASN A 49 11.70 -11.05 -13.07
CA ASN A 49 12.42 -11.58 -11.91
C ASN A 49 12.09 -10.83 -10.62
N TYR A 50 11.19 -9.84 -10.65
CA TYR A 50 10.86 -8.99 -9.52
C TYR A 50 9.38 -9.06 -9.15
N THR A 51 9.12 -8.92 -7.86
CA THR A 51 7.79 -8.72 -7.29
C THR A 51 7.70 -7.32 -6.71
N ILE A 52 6.66 -6.59 -7.12
CA ILE A 52 6.28 -5.28 -6.61
C ILE A 52 5.11 -5.49 -5.64
N ILE A 53 5.26 -5.01 -4.42
CA ILE A 53 4.25 -5.08 -3.37
C ILE A 53 3.91 -3.64 -2.96
N GLU A 54 2.69 -3.22 -3.22
CA GLU A 54 2.24 -1.85 -2.98
C GLU A 54 0.84 -1.85 -2.35
N LEU A 55 0.45 -0.74 -1.73
CA LEU A 55 -0.88 -0.63 -1.13
C LEU A 55 -1.96 -0.82 -2.19
N ASN A 56 -3.01 -1.58 -1.87
CA ASN A 56 -4.21 -1.65 -2.68
C ASN A 56 -5.05 -0.38 -2.45
N THR A 57 -5.06 0.51 -3.45
CA THR A 57 -5.76 1.81 -3.38
C THR A 57 -7.24 1.72 -3.75
N THR A 58 -7.73 0.58 -4.24
CA THR A 58 -9.11 0.42 -4.75
C THR A 58 -10.18 0.83 -3.75
N SER A 59 -9.97 0.57 -2.46
CA SER A 59 -10.90 1.00 -1.41
C SER A 59 -10.89 2.52 -1.20
N CYS A 60 -9.71 3.16 -1.22
CA CYS A 60 -9.62 4.61 -1.15
C CYS A 60 -10.32 5.27 -2.34
N GLU A 61 -10.10 4.74 -3.54
CA GLU A 61 -10.80 5.18 -4.76
C GLU A 61 -12.33 5.10 -4.58
N ARG A 62 -12.86 3.99 -4.07
CA ARG A 62 -14.32 3.83 -3.85
C ARG A 62 -14.88 4.77 -2.77
N GLU A 63 -14.16 4.90 -1.65
CA GLU A 63 -14.53 5.79 -0.54
C GLU A 63 -14.58 7.25 -1.04
N CYS A 64 -13.53 7.69 -1.74
CA CYS A 64 -13.43 9.07 -2.26
C CYS A 64 -14.38 9.37 -3.41
N ASN A 65 -14.71 8.38 -4.24
CA ASN A 65 -15.76 8.54 -5.26
C ASN A 65 -17.12 8.87 -4.66
N SER A 66 -17.42 8.36 -3.47
CA SER A 66 -18.68 8.63 -2.78
C SER A 66 -18.66 9.96 -2.05
N TYR A 67 -17.50 10.33 -1.50
CA TYR A 67 -17.33 11.55 -0.70
C TYR A 67 -17.23 12.83 -1.53
N CYS A 68 -16.60 12.77 -2.71
CA CYS A 68 -16.29 13.95 -3.51
C CYS A 68 -17.36 14.33 -4.55
N LEU A 69 -18.62 13.99 -4.30
CA LEU A 69 -19.75 14.39 -5.15
C LEU A 69 -20.21 15.79 -4.76
N ASP A 70 -20.30 16.69 -5.74
CA ASP A 70 -20.94 17.99 -5.56
C ASP A 70 -22.47 17.84 -5.42
N ASN A 71 -23.16 18.96 -5.17
CA ASN A 71 -24.63 18.99 -5.05
C ASN A 71 -25.36 18.55 -6.35
N ASN A 72 -24.65 18.43 -7.48
CA ASN A 72 -25.17 17.93 -8.75
C ASN A 72 -24.75 16.48 -9.03
N GLY A 73 -24.13 15.79 -8.06
CA GLY A 73 -23.62 14.43 -8.21
C GLY A 73 -22.39 14.31 -9.11
N ARG A 74 -21.67 15.42 -9.37
CA ARG A 74 -20.43 15.42 -10.16
C ARG A 74 -19.24 15.33 -9.23
N ARG A 75 -18.29 14.50 -9.61
CA ARG A 75 -17.01 14.36 -8.91
C ARG A 75 -16.07 15.48 -9.32
N THR A 76 -15.53 16.23 -8.36
CA THR A 76 -14.43 17.17 -8.62
C THR A 76 -13.10 16.42 -8.55
N GLU A 77 -12.24 16.62 -9.55
CA GLU A 77 -10.94 15.93 -9.64
C GLU A 77 -9.99 16.33 -8.51
N GLU A 78 -10.04 17.61 -8.11
CA GLU A 78 -9.25 18.14 -7.00
C GLU A 78 -9.61 17.47 -5.67
N CYS A 79 -10.91 17.41 -5.32
CA CYS A 79 -11.36 16.73 -4.10
C CYS A 79 -10.97 15.25 -4.13
N HIS A 80 -11.24 14.57 -5.25
CA HIS A 80 -10.99 13.15 -5.36
C HIS A 80 -9.50 12.82 -5.20
N SER A 81 -8.63 13.57 -5.87
CA SER A 81 -7.18 13.37 -5.81
C SER A 81 -6.64 13.63 -4.39
N LEU A 82 -7.09 14.71 -3.74
CA LEU A 82 -6.72 15.01 -2.36
C LEU A 82 -7.21 13.92 -1.40
N CYS A 83 -8.46 13.50 -1.52
CA CYS A 83 -9.05 12.45 -0.69
C CYS A 83 -8.29 11.12 -0.82
N VAL A 84 -7.97 10.69 -2.05
CA VAL A 84 -7.23 9.45 -2.28
C VAL A 84 -5.84 9.52 -1.68
N ALA A 85 -5.13 10.65 -1.85
CA ALA A 85 -3.81 10.85 -1.26
C ALA A 85 -3.85 10.77 0.28
N THR A 86 -4.79 11.47 0.91
CA THR A 86 -4.97 11.42 2.37
C THR A 86 -5.29 10.01 2.86
N CYS A 87 -6.21 9.30 2.19
CA CYS A 87 -6.56 7.93 2.54
C CYS A 87 -5.37 6.97 2.44
N ILE A 88 -4.52 7.13 1.42
CA ILE A 88 -3.30 6.34 1.25
C ILE A 88 -2.32 6.61 2.39
N ASP A 89 -2.10 7.89 2.74
CA ASP A 89 -1.17 8.26 3.81
C ASP A 89 -1.63 7.71 5.17
N GLU A 90 -2.89 7.89 5.53
CA GLU A 90 -3.47 7.35 6.78
C GLU A 90 -3.29 5.83 6.85
N ARG A 91 -3.64 5.11 5.78
CA ARG A 91 -3.47 3.66 5.71
C ARG A 91 -2.01 3.24 5.84
N MET A 92 -1.10 3.99 5.22
CA MET A 92 0.32 3.69 5.32
C MET A 92 0.87 3.92 6.71
N GLU A 93 0.44 4.98 7.41
CA GLU A 93 0.78 5.19 8.81
C GLU A 93 0.32 4.03 9.69
N HIS A 94 -0.92 3.56 9.51
CA HIS A 94 -1.46 2.42 10.24
C HIS A 94 -0.66 1.12 9.99
N ILE A 95 -0.33 0.84 8.73
CA ILE A 95 0.50 -0.32 8.34
C ILE A 95 1.88 -0.24 8.97
N VAL A 96 2.55 0.90 8.84
CA VAL A 96 3.89 1.12 9.38
C VAL A 96 3.90 0.99 10.90
N LYS A 97 2.86 1.47 11.57
CA LYS A 97 2.67 1.32 13.02
C LYS A 97 2.47 -0.15 13.42
N LYS A 98 1.70 -0.93 12.65
CA LYS A 98 1.56 -2.38 12.88
C LYS A 98 2.85 -3.17 12.65
N LEU A 99 3.69 -2.69 11.73
CA LEU A 99 4.98 -3.29 11.44
C LEU A 99 6.09 -2.81 12.39
N SER A 100 5.88 -1.78 13.22
CA SER A 100 6.87 -1.36 14.22
C SER A 100 6.75 -2.26 15.44
#